data_AF-A0A2G2GLD0-F1
#
_entry.id   AF-A0A2G2GLD0-F1
#
_cell.length_a   1.000
_cell.length_b   1.000
_cell.length_c   1.000
_cell.angle_alpha   90.00
_cell.angle_beta   90.00
_cell.angle_gamma   90.00
#
_symmetry.space_group_name_H-M   'P 1'
#
loop_
_entity.id
_entity.type
_entity.pdbx_description
1 polymer ?
#
loop_
_entity_poly.entity_id
_entity_poly.type
_entity_poly.pdbx_seq_one_letter_code
_entity_poly.pdbx_strand_id
1 'polypeptide(L)' 'MTKVIGNNDGPSGRNETYKIGDRKKVQRKTAVREVKAGKHPGAHVVERNGEEYVRDNPDNSKKDNVNRRKNK' A
#
# COMPACT_ATOMS: atom_id res chain seq x y z
N MET A 1 -10.71 5.99 8.55
CA MET A 1 -10.00 5.89 7.26
C MET A 1 -9.62 4.44 7.02
N THR A 2 -9.87 3.93 5.81
CA THR A 2 -9.47 2.57 5.43
C THR A 2 -7.97 2.55 5.23
N LYS A 3 -7.24 1.89 6.13
CA LYS A 3 -5.78 1.78 6.06
C LYS A 3 -5.39 0.80 4.95
N VAL A 4 -4.52 1.22 4.03
CA VAL A 4 -3.98 0.34 2.98
C VAL A 4 -2.58 -0.11 3.37
N ILE A 5 -2.43 -1.40 3.65
CA ILE A 5 -1.17 -1.99 4.08
C ILE A 5 -0.66 -2.92 2.98
N GLY A 6 0.57 -2.73 2.53
CA GLY A 6 1.23 -3.65 1.61
C GLY A 6 1.63 -4.96 2.29
N ASN A 7 1.40 -6.09 1.63
CA ASN A 7 1.69 -7.41 2.20
C ASN A 7 3.12 -7.91 1.96
N ASN A 8 3.94 -7.20 1.16
CA ASN A 8 5.34 -7.56 0.89
C ASN A 8 5.49 -9.03 0.42
N ASP A 9 4.56 -9.46 -0.43
CA ASP A 9 4.31 -10.85 -0.81
C ASP A 9 4.80 -11.18 -2.23
N GLY A 10 5.32 -10.20 -2.96
CA GLY A 10 5.86 -10.37 -4.29
C GLY A 10 7.39 -10.50 -4.33
N PRO A 11 7.94 -10.90 -5.50
CA PRO A 11 9.37 -10.92 -5.78
C PRO A 11 10.10 -9.64 -5.36
N SER A 12 11.27 -9.80 -4.74
CA SER A 12 12.11 -8.68 -4.25
C SER A 12 11.42 -7.82 -3.18
N GLY A 13 10.40 -8.35 -2.52
CA GLY A 13 9.66 -7.67 -1.47
C GLY A 13 8.69 -6.60 -1.96
N ARG A 14 8.17 -6.77 -3.18
CA ARG A 14 7.12 -5.91 -3.72
C ARG A 14 5.74 -6.30 -3.18
N ASN A 15 4.78 -5.39 -3.28
CA ASN A 15 3.40 -5.68 -2.91
C ASN A 15 2.63 -6.22 -4.12
N GLU A 16 2.27 -7.50 -4.11
CA GLU A 16 1.33 -8.09 -5.06
C GLU A 16 -0.09 -8.06 -4.52
N THR A 17 -0.23 -8.15 -3.19
CA THR A 17 -1.49 -7.93 -2.50
C THR A 17 -1.40 -6.88 -1.41
N TYR A 18 -2.57 -6.37 -1.05
CA TYR A 18 -2.77 -5.35 -0.04
C TYR A 18 -3.84 -5.80 0.94
N LYS A 19 -3.63 -5.44 2.20
CA LYS A 19 -4.68 -5.48 3.21
C LYS A 19 -5.38 -4.12 3.22
N ILE A 20 -6.68 -4.13 2.94
CA ILE A 20 -7.53 -2.94 2.86
C ILE A 20 -8.69 -3.11 3.84
N GLY A 21 -8.58 -2.49 5.02
CA GLY A 21 -9.51 -2.74 6.13
C GLY A 21 -9.52 -4.22 6.52
N ASP A 22 -10.70 -4.84 6.48
CA ASP A 22 -10.90 -6.28 6.78
C ASP A 22 -10.47 -7.21 5.63
N ARG A 23 -10.31 -6.67 4.43
CA ARG A 23 -9.90 -7.45 3.24
C ARG A 23 -8.39 -7.69 3.30
N LYS A 24 -8.00 -8.90 3.71
CA LYS A 24 -6.57 -9.26 3.95
C LYS A 24 -5.73 -9.42 2.68
N LYS A 25 -6.35 -9.77 1.55
CA LYS A 25 -5.68 -10.03 0.26
C LYS A 25 -6.44 -9.41 -0.91
N VAL A 26 -6.22 -8.12 -1.14
CA VAL A 26 -6.70 -7.41 -2.34
C VAL A 26 -5.56 -7.37 -3.36
N GLN A 27 -5.79 -7.82 -4.59
CA GLN A 27 -4.77 -7.77 -5.63
C GLN A 27 -4.35 -6.33 -5.94
N ARG A 28 -3.08 -6.12 -6.29
CA ARG A 28 -2.51 -4.82 -6.65
C ARG A 28 -3.34 -4.06 -7.68
N LYS A 29 -3.73 -4.70 -8.78
CA LYS A 29 -4.54 -4.07 -9.83
C LYS A 29 -5.88 -3.55 -9.28
N THR A 30 -6.54 -4.35 -8.45
CA THR A 30 -7.80 -3.96 -7.80
C THR A 30 -7.59 -2.82 -6.82
N ALA A 31 -6.55 -2.90 -5.98
CA ALA A 31 -6.21 -1.84 -5.04
C ALA A 31 -5.92 -0.51 -5.77
N VAL A 32 -5.08 -0.54 -6.81
CA VAL A 32 -4.76 0.64 -7.65
C VAL A 32 -6.03 1.24 -8.25
N ARG A 33 -6.92 0.41 -8.82
CA ARG A 33 -8.18 0.88 -9.38
C ARG A 33 -9.09 1.53 -8.33
N GLU A 34 -9.18 0.95 -7.14
CA GLU A 34 -9.99 1.52 -6.06
C GLU A 34 -9.44 2.85 -5.54
N VAL A 35 -8.11 2.96 -5.41
CA VAL A 35 -7.46 4.23 -5.01
C VAL A 35 -7.68 5.30 -6.08
N LYS A 36 -7.47 4.97 -7.37
CA LYS A 36 -7.77 5.89 -8.49
C LYS A 36 -9.24 6.32 -8.54
N ALA A 37 -10.15 5.45 -8.10
CA ALA A 37 -11.58 5.74 -7.98
C ALA A 37 -11.94 6.55 -6.71
N GLY A 38 -10.96 6.98 -5.90
CA GLY A 38 -11.20 7.79 -4.71
C GLY A 38 -11.80 7.03 -3.53
N LYS A 39 -11.86 5.69 -3.57
CA LYS A 39 -12.44 4.86 -2.49
C LYS A 39 -11.58 4.82 -1.23
N HIS A 40 -10.31 5.21 -1.35
CA HIS A 40 -9.32 5.21 -0.27
C HIS A 40 -8.71 6.61 -0.15
N PRO A 41 -9.39 7.57 0.49
CA PRO A 41 -8.95 8.97 0.58
C PRO A 41 -7.63 9.13 1.37
N GLY A 42 -7.24 8.12 2.14
CA GLY A 42 -5.97 8.06 2.85
C GLY A 42 -4.85 7.36 2.09
N ALA A 43 -5.01 7.02 0.81
CA ALA A 43 -4.00 6.33 0.02
C ALA A 43 -3.80 7.00 -1.35
N HIS A 44 -2.63 6.77 -1.95
CA HIS A 44 -2.28 7.24 -3.29
C HIS A 44 -1.60 6.11 -4.09
N VAL A 45 -1.62 6.27 -5.41
CA VAL A 45 -0.89 5.37 -6.33
C VAL A 45 0.48 5.97 -6.61
N VAL A 46 1.51 5.13 -6.56
CA VAL A 46 2.87 5.47 -6.97
C VAL A 46 3.30 4.54 -8.09
N GLU A 47 3.97 5.10 -9.09
CA GLU A 47 4.59 4.31 -10.14
C GLU A 47 6.07 4.07 -9.80
N ARG A 48 6.53 2.83 -9.94
CA ARG A 48 7.94 2.47 -9.81
C ARG A 48 8.31 1.46 -10.89
N ASN A 49 9.29 1.79 -11.71
CA ASN A 49 9.75 0.95 -12.83
C ASN A 49 8.62 0.53 -13.78
N GLY A 50 7.66 1.41 -14.07
CA GLY A 50 6.51 1.14 -14.94
C GLY A 50 5.41 0.29 -14.29
N GLU A 51 5.52 -0.04 -13.00
CA GLU A 51 4.48 -0.73 -12.25
C GLU A 51 3.83 0.20 -11.22
N GLU A 52 2.50 0.17 -11.17
CA GLU A 52 1.71 0.94 -10.21
C GLU A 52 1.53 0.19 -8.89
N TYR A 53 1.82 0.87 -7.79
CA TYR A 53 1.69 0.39 -6.43
C TYR A 53 0.81 1.33 -5.62
N VAL A 54 0.15 0.81 -4.59
CA VAL A 54 -0.60 1.64 -3.66
C VAL A 54 0.26 1.91 -2.44
N ARG A 55 0.25 3.15 -1.97
CA ARG A 55 0.81 3.53 -0.67
C ARG A 55 -0.24 4.27 0.14
N ASP A 56 -0.22 4.03 1.44
CA ASP A 56 -0.93 4.90 2.37
C ASP A 56 -0.31 6.30 2.29
N ASN A 57 -1.14 7.33 2.37
CA ASN A 57 -0.68 8.69 2.54
C ASN A 57 0.08 8.75 3.86
N PRO A 58 1.25 9.40 3.90
CA PRO A 58 1.89 9.67 5.18
C PRO A 58 0.93 10.54 5.99
N ASP A 59 0.26 9.92 6.96
CA ASP A 59 -0.25 10.70 8.07
C ASP A 59 1.00 11.28 8.76
N ASN A 60 0.93 12.50 9.27
CA ASN A 60 2.06 13.12 9.96
C ASN A 60 2.44 12.37 11.27
N SER A 61 1.94 11.14 11.49
CA SER A 61 2.49 10.22 12.46
C SER A 61 3.81 9.68 11.92
N LYS A 62 4.90 10.00 12.62
CA LYS A 62 6.28 9.59 12.32
C LYS A 62 6.52 8.07 12.26
N LYS A 63 5.47 7.24 12.27
CA LYS A 63 5.53 5.77 12.37
C LYS A 63 5.31 5.02 11.06
N ASP A 64 4.71 5.66 10.04
CA ASP A 64 4.28 4.94 8.83
C ASP A 64 5.21 5.14 7.62
N ASN A 65 6.19 6.03 7.71
CA ASN A 65 6.99 6.43 6.55
C ASN A 65 8.50 6.24 6.72
N VAL A 66 8.95 5.00 6.95
CA VAL A 66 10.24 4.46 6.46
C VAL A 66 10.34 2.99 6.87
N ASN A 67 10.88 2.19 5.96
CA ASN A 67 11.38 0.83 6.17
C ASN A 67 11.78 0.60 7.65
N ARG A 68 10.95 -0.09 8.44
CA ARG A 68 11.29 -0.39 9.84
C ARG A 68 12.58 -1.19 9.82
N ARG A 69 13.71 -0.55 10.11
CA ARG A 69 14.93 -1.26 10.49
C ARG A 69 14.51 -2.22 11.59
N LYS A 70 14.57 -3.53 11.31
CA LYS A 70 14.58 -4.53 12.37
C LYS A 70 15.87 -4.27 13.13
N ASN A 71 15.79 -3.57 14.26
CA ASN A 71 16.89 -3.60 15.22
C ASN A 71 16.99 -5.05 15.69
N LYS A 72 18.13 -5.67 15.39
CA LYS A 72 18.62 -6.86 16.08
C LYS A 72 19.40 -6.40 17.29
#